data_AF-A0AAU3ZUC8-F1
#
_entry.id   AF-A0AAU3ZUC8-F1
#
_cell.length_a   1.000
_cell.length_b   1.000
_cell.length_c   1.000
_cell.angle_alpha   90.00
_cell.angle_beta   90.00
_cell.angle_gamma   90.00
#
_symmetry.space_group_name_H-M   'P 1'
#
loop_
_entity.id
_entity.type
_entity.pdbx_description
1 polymer ?
#
loop_
_entity_poly.entity_id
_entity_poly.type
_entity_poly.pdbx_seq_one_letter_code
_entity_poly.pdbx_strand_id
1 'polypeptide(L)'
;MAKFTPNPALETLLARMVAPDVQRIAHQVEVEAKRLAPPTKRWVTVADDRVRPTHVQAQGQVVPGNLRFTINSMDWDRKHRGVGPNTYMLQPRDQTSRAVANLKNCRCATAIDPEGIARNISTSQPVVTGKRVTVTVTARGPMVVEAEVGTVYSGNLIADGAHFMARAAAAVAARR
;
A
#
# COMPACT_ATOMS: atom_id res chain seq x y z
N MET A 1 -13.84 57.63 -21.41
CA MET A 1 -12.97 56.46 -21.18
C MET A 1 -13.84 55.29 -20.73
N ALA A 2 -13.89 54.20 -21.49
CA ALA A 2 -14.60 53.00 -21.04
C ALA A 2 -13.76 52.29 -19.97
N LYS A 3 -14.33 52.06 -18.80
CA LYS A 3 -13.68 51.33 -17.69
C LYS A 3 -13.91 49.85 -17.91
N PHE A 4 -12.85 49.06 -18.05
CA PHE A 4 -12.97 47.61 -18.15
C PHE A 4 -13.52 47.05 -16.84
N THR A 5 -14.66 46.36 -16.92
CA THR A 5 -15.25 45.64 -15.79
C THR A 5 -15.06 44.15 -16.06
N PRO A 6 -14.13 43.46 -15.40
CA PRO A 6 -13.96 42.03 -15.60
C PRO A 6 -15.24 41.29 -15.24
N ASN A 7 -15.58 40.28 -16.05
CA ASN A 7 -16.70 39.40 -15.73
C ASN A 7 -16.42 38.75 -14.36
N PRO A 8 -17.30 38.90 -13.35
CA PRO A 8 -17.09 38.31 -12.03
C PRO A 8 -17.02 36.77 -12.07
N ALA A 9 -17.48 36.13 -13.16
CA ALA A 9 -17.35 34.70 -13.41
C ALA A 9 -16.07 34.30 -14.17
N LEU A 10 -15.20 35.24 -14.55
CA LEU A 10 -14.01 34.98 -15.38
C LEU A 10 -13.11 33.91 -14.77
N GLU A 11 -12.85 33.97 -13.45
CA GLU A 11 -12.01 33.00 -12.77
C GLU A 11 -12.61 31.58 -12.81
N THR A 12 -13.93 31.47 -12.63
CA THR A 12 -14.65 30.20 -12.71
C THR A 12 -14.65 29.64 -14.13
N LEU A 13 -14.78 30.49 -15.15
CA LEU A 13 -14.70 30.09 -16.55
C LEU A 13 -13.29 29.59 -16.90
N LEU A 14 -12.25 30.31 -16.47
CA LEU A 14 -10.85 29.87 -16.63
C LEU A 14 -10.58 28.56 -15.89
N ALA A 15 -11.08 28.41 -14.65
CA ALA A 15 -10.95 27.17 -13.89
C ALA A 15 -11.60 25.98 -14.61
N ARG A 16 -12.77 26.17 -15.24
CA ARG A 16 -13.41 25.14 -16.08
C ARG A 16 -12.57 24.80 -17.32
N MET A 17 -11.94 25.79 -17.94
CA MET A 17 -11.08 25.57 -19.12
C MET A 17 -9.84 24.74 -18.78
N VAL A 18 -9.22 24.95 -17.62
CA VAL A 18 -8.02 24.19 -17.21
C VAL A 18 -8.35 22.85 -16.53
N ALA A 19 -9.61 22.60 -16.18
CA ALA A 19 -9.99 21.38 -15.47
C ALA A 19 -9.58 20.07 -16.17
N PRO A 20 -9.73 19.93 -17.51
CA PRO A 20 -9.25 18.74 -18.23
C PRO A 20 -7.73 18.54 -18.12
N ASP A 21 -6.95 19.62 -18.11
CA ASP A 21 -5.49 19.54 -17.96
C ASP A 21 -5.09 19.10 -16.55
N VAL A 22 -5.79 19.58 -15.53
CA VAL A 22 -5.58 19.12 -14.14
C VAL A 22 -5.96 17.64 -14.01
N GLN A 23 -7.04 17.20 -14.66
CA GLN A 23 -7.43 15.79 -14.69
C GLN A 23 -6.36 14.92 -15.34
N ARG A 24 -5.80 15.36 -16.46
CA ARG A 24 -4.74 14.66 -17.18
C ARG A 24 -3.48 14.51 -16.32
N ILE A 25 -3.11 15.53 -15.54
CA ILE A 25 -2.00 15.45 -14.56
C ILE A 25 -2.30 14.39 -13.52
N ALA A 26 -3.49 14.44 -12.92
CA ALA A 26 -3.86 13.50 -11.88
C ALA A 26 -3.89 12.06 -12.41
N HIS A 27 -4.34 11.86 -13.65
CA HIS A 27 -4.29 10.55 -14.30
C HIS A 27 -2.84 10.07 -14.55
N GLN A 28 -1.92 10.97 -14.90
CA GLN A 28 -0.49 10.63 -14.99
C GLN A 28 0.06 10.18 -13.62
N VAL A 29 -0.35 10.85 -12.53
CA VAL A 29 0.00 10.45 -11.17
C VAL A 29 -0.59 9.09 -10.84
N GLU A 30 -1.84 8.81 -11.21
CA GLU A 30 -2.47 7.50 -11.02
C GLU A 30 -1.70 6.38 -11.74
N VAL A 31 -1.36 6.57 -13.01
CA VAL A 31 -0.60 5.58 -13.80
C VAL A 31 0.76 5.31 -13.16
N GLU A 32 1.47 6.36 -12.75
CA GLU A 32 2.76 6.24 -12.09
C GLU A 32 2.63 5.58 -10.70
N ALA A 33 1.60 5.92 -9.93
CA ALA A 33 1.31 5.32 -8.64
C ALA A 33 0.99 3.83 -8.77
N LYS A 34 0.21 3.42 -9.77
CA LYS A 34 -0.07 2.01 -10.08
C LYS A 34 1.20 1.23 -10.42
N ARG A 35 2.13 1.85 -11.17
CA ARG A 35 3.42 1.24 -11.51
C ARG A 35 4.33 1.03 -10.29
N LEU A 36 4.28 1.97 -9.35
CA LEU A 36 5.12 1.96 -8.14
C LEU A 36 4.50 1.23 -6.96
N ALA A 37 3.18 0.99 -6.99
CA ALA A 37 2.46 0.34 -5.93
C ALA A 37 3.02 -1.08 -5.70
N PRO A 38 3.25 -1.48 -4.44
CA PRO A 38 3.72 -2.83 -4.18
C PRO A 38 2.64 -3.85 -4.54
N PRO A 39 3.04 -5.07 -4.98
CA PRO A 39 2.10 -6.17 -5.14
C PRO A 39 1.50 -6.52 -3.78
N THR A 40 0.43 -7.32 -3.76
CA THR A 40 0.00 -7.98 -2.52
C THR A 40 0.50 -9.42 -2.53
N LYS A 41 0.57 -10.00 -1.34
CA LYS A 41 0.99 -11.37 -1.14
C LYS A 41 0.05 -12.07 -0.18
N ARG A 42 -0.24 -13.32 -0.48
CA ARG A 42 -1.13 -14.18 0.29
C ARG A 42 -0.36 -15.36 0.87
N TRP A 43 -0.56 -15.63 2.15
CA TRP A 43 -0.04 -16.82 2.79
C TRP A 43 -0.86 -18.05 2.36
N VAL A 44 -0.16 -19.07 1.86
CA VAL A 44 -0.76 -20.31 1.37
C VAL A 44 -0.18 -21.49 2.14
N THR A 45 -1.02 -22.17 2.92
CA THR A 45 -0.72 -23.42 3.59
C THR A 45 -1.01 -24.60 2.68
N VAL A 46 -0.25 -25.67 2.85
CA VAL A 46 -0.61 -26.98 2.31
C VAL A 46 -1.70 -27.55 3.21
N ALA A 47 -2.77 -28.09 2.64
CA ALA A 47 -3.84 -28.74 3.39
C ALA A 47 -3.43 -30.17 3.79
N ASP A 48 -2.49 -30.28 4.73
CA ASP A 48 -2.10 -31.55 5.33
C ASP A 48 -1.84 -31.45 6.83
N ASP A 49 -1.93 -32.60 7.50
CA ASP A 49 -1.84 -32.72 8.97
C ASP A 49 -0.45 -32.42 9.53
N ARG A 50 0.54 -32.16 8.67
CA ARG A 50 1.91 -31.81 9.09
C ARG A 50 2.11 -30.30 9.21
N VAL A 51 1.15 -29.49 8.75
CA VAL A 51 1.22 -28.03 8.90
C VAL A 51 0.88 -27.63 10.33
N ARG A 52 1.70 -26.75 10.90
CA ARG A 52 1.51 -26.27 12.28
C ARG A 52 0.19 -25.48 12.39
N PRO A 53 -0.53 -25.59 13.52
CA PRO A 53 -1.77 -24.83 13.74
C PRO A 53 -1.60 -23.31 13.58
N THR A 54 -0.46 -22.76 14.02
CA THR A 54 -0.14 -21.32 13.86
C THR A 54 -0.11 -20.89 12.40
N HIS A 55 0.32 -21.77 11.49
CA HIS A 55 0.38 -21.48 10.06
C HIS A 55 -0.97 -21.68 9.40
N VAL A 56 -1.76 -22.66 9.84
CA VAL A 56 -3.15 -22.85 9.41
C VAL A 56 -3.97 -21.59 9.67
N GLN A 57 -3.76 -20.94 10.81
CA GLN A 57 -4.44 -19.67 11.14
C GLN A 57 -3.99 -18.49 10.26
N ALA A 58 -2.76 -18.53 9.73
CA ALA A 58 -2.28 -17.54 8.77
C ALA A 58 -2.81 -17.79 7.35
N GLN A 59 -3.47 -18.92 7.09
CA GLN A 59 -3.98 -19.27 5.76
C GLN A 59 -4.88 -18.17 5.21
N GLY A 60 -4.58 -17.76 3.98
CA GLY A 60 -5.38 -16.76 3.29
C GLY A 60 -5.14 -15.32 3.76
N GLN A 61 -4.27 -15.08 4.74
CA GLN A 61 -3.87 -13.73 5.09
C GLN A 61 -3.26 -13.04 3.86
N VAL A 62 -3.76 -11.85 3.51
CA VAL A 62 -3.27 -11.03 2.39
C VAL A 62 -2.69 -9.76 2.97
N VAL A 63 -1.43 -9.46 2.64
CA VAL A 63 -0.74 -8.23 3.04
C VAL A 63 -0.03 -7.60 1.83
N PRO A 64 0.23 -6.29 1.83
CA PRO A 64 1.14 -5.66 0.87
C PRO A 64 2.54 -6.30 0.88
N GLY A 65 3.21 -6.31 -0.27
CA GLY A 65 4.46 -7.04 -0.49
C GLY A 65 5.61 -6.61 0.42
N ASN A 66 5.67 -5.33 0.76
CA ASN A 66 6.65 -4.76 1.69
C ASN A 66 6.32 -5.03 3.17
N LEU A 67 5.09 -5.42 3.49
CA LEU A 67 4.64 -5.67 4.86
C LEU A 67 4.82 -7.13 5.27
N ARG A 68 4.70 -7.41 6.56
CA ARG A 68 4.85 -8.75 7.14
C ARG A 68 3.49 -9.38 7.44
N PHE A 69 3.39 -10.69 7.22
CA PHE A 69 2.34 -11.54 7.77
C PHE A 69 2.41 -11.55 9.29
N THR A 70 1.27 -11.73 9.95
CA THR A 70 1.16 -11.85 11.40
C THR A 70 0.79 -13.29 11.73
N ILE A 71 1.66 -13.97 12.47
CA ILE A 71 1.50 -15.38 12.83
C ILE A 71 1.61 -15.51 14.32
N ASN A 72 0.75 -16.33 14.93
CA ASN A 72 0.84 -16.64 16.34
C ASN A 72 2.23 -17.23 16.66
N SER A 73 2.85 -16.69 17.71
CA SER A 73 4.15 -17.16 18.18
C SER A 73 4.01 -18.54 18.80
N MET A 74 4.95 -19.42 18.49
CA MET A 74 5.07 -20.69 19.21
C MET A 74 5.52 -20.44 20.65
N ASP A 75 5.04 -21.28 21.58
CA ASP A 75 5.43 -21.22 23.00
C ASP A 75 6.94 -21.29 23.19
N TRP A 76 7.63 -22.08 22.36
CA TRP A 76 9.09 -22.17 22.42
C TRP A 76 9.75 -20.82 22.10
N ASP A 77 9.33 -20.14 21.03
CA ASP A 77 9.88 -18.84 20.66
C ASP A 77 9.57 -17.80 21.75
N ARG A 78 8.34 -17.81 22.30
CA ARG A 78 7.96 -16.93 23.41
C ARG A 78 8.87 -17.09 24.63
N LYS A 79 9.11 -18.34 25.05
CA LYS A 79 9.91 -18.67 26.25
C LYS A 79 11.41 -18.43 26.06
N HIS A 80 11.96 -18.61 24.85
CA HIS A 80 13.42 -18.63 24.64
C HIS A 80 13.95 -17.47 23.78
N ARG A 81 13.09 -16.77 23.04
CA ARG A 81 13.50 -15.66 22.15
C ARG A 81 12.91 -14.31 22.55
N GLY A 82 12.02 -14.29 23.55
CA GLY A 82 11.33 -13.10 24.02
C GLY A 82 10.43 -12.47 22.95
N VAL A 83 9.94 -13.27 22.00
CA VAL A 83 8.92 -12.77 21.05
C VAL A 83 7.59 -12.62 21.78
N GLY A 84 6.78 -11.65 21.35
CA GLY A 84 5.45 -11.42 21.88
C GLY A 84 4.45 -12.53 21.50
N PRO A 85 3.14 -12.31 21.68
CA PRO A 85 2.12 -13.29 21.28
C PRO A 85 2.09 -13.54 19.77
N ASN A 86 2.57 -12.58 18.97
CA ASN A 86 2.66 -12.67 17.52
C ASN A 86 4.11 -12.54 17.04
N THR A 87 4.36 -13.16 15.89
CA THR A 87 5.60 -13.08 15.10
C THR A 87 5.28 -12.56 13.71
N TYR A 88 6.24 -11.86 13.11
CA TYR A 88 6.02 -11.12 11.87
C TYR A 88 6.97 -11.58 10.77
N MET A 89 6.41 -12.15 9.70
CA MET A 89 7.17 -12.82 8.65
C MET A 89 6.94 -12.17 7.30
N LEU A 90 8.00 -11.84 6.56
CA LEU A 90 7.88 -11.36 5.18
C LEU A 90 7.32 -12.45 4.24
N GLN A 91 7.64 -13.71 4.51
CA GLN A 91 7.22 -14.86 3.73
C GLN A 91 7.37 -16.12 4.58
N PRO A 92 6.79 -17.27 4.20
CA PRO A 92 7.13 -18.55 4.78
C PRO A 92 8.64 -18.76 4.83
N ARG A 93 9.13 -19.26 5.97
CA ARG A 93 10.57 -19.47 6.24
C ARG A 93 11.39 -18.18 6.29
N ASP A 94 10.76 -17.02 6.53
CA ASP A 94 11.46 -15.76 6.78
C ASP A 94 12.35 -15.84 8.04
N GLN A 95 13.67 -15.91 7.80
CA GLN A 95 14.69 -15.99 8.85
C GLN A 95 14.83 -14.67 9.63
N THR A 96 14.35 -13.55 9.11
CA THR A 96 14.45 -12.26 9.82
C THR A 96 13.39 -12.13 10.91
N SER A 97 12.39 -13.00 10.96
CA SER A 97 11.24 -12.91 11.88
C SER A 97 11.56 -13.25 13.34
N ARG A 98 12.77 -13.75 13.63
CA ARG A 98 13.19 -14.32 14.94
C ARG A 98 12.37 -15.54 15.41
N ALA A 99 11.35 -15.96 14.66
CA ALA A 99 10.38 -17.01 14.99
C ALA A 99 10.87 -18.40 14.55
N VAL A 100 12.01 -18.84 15.07
CA VAL A 100 12.72 -20.04 14.60
C VAL A 100 11.85 -21.29 14.67
N ALA A 101 11.01 -21.43 15.70
CA ALA A 101 10.12 -22.58 15.81
C ALA A 101 9.04 -22.61 14.71
N ASN A 102 8.55 -21.45 14.27
CA ASN A 102 7.65 -21.34 13.10
C ASN A 102 8.37 -21.70 11.78
N LEU A 103 9.69 -21.55 11.69
CA LEU A 103 10.42 -21.90 10.45
C LEU A 103 10.57 -23.42 10.26
N LYS A 104 10.69 -24.17 11.36
CA LYS A 104 11.00 -25.61 11.34
C LYS A 104 9.90 -26.41 10.63
N ASN A 105 10.28 -27.11 9.56
CA ASN A 105 9.40 -27.91 8.70
C ASN A 105 8.24 -27.10 8.10
N CYS A 106 8.42 -25.80 7.88
CA CYS A 106 7.39 -24.98 7.25
C CYS A 106 7.18 -25.38 5.77
N ARG A 107 5.95 -25.78 5.46
CA ARG A 107 5.53 -26.23 4.11
C ARG A 107 4.72 -25.17 3.35
N CYS A 108 4.53 -24.00 3.94
CA CYS A 108 3.74 -22.92 3.37
C CYS A 108 4.48 -22.23 2.22
N ALA A 109 3.71 -21.56 1.36
CA ALA A 109 4.17 -20.75 0.24
C ALA A 109 3.50 -19.37 0.27
N THR A 110 4.02 -18.46 -0.54
CA THR A 110 3.40 -17.16 -0.79
C THR A 110 2.90 -17.12 -2.22
N ALA A 111 1.62 -16.78 -2.40
CA ALA A 111 1.07 -16.43 -3.70
C ALA A 111 1.12 -14.91 -3.85
N ILE A 112 1.69 -14.41 -4.94
CA ILE A 112 1.83 -12.98 -5.21
C ILE A 112 0.74 -12.57 -6.21
N ASP A 113 0.07 -11.45 -5.93
CA ASP A 113 -0.80 -10.75 -6.87
C ASP A 113 -0.10 -9.44 -7.29
N PRO A 114 0.41 -9.38 -8.53
CA PRO A 114 1.10 -8.20 -9.05
C PRO A 114 0.25 -6.92 -9.08
N GLU A 115 -1.08 -7.04 -9.27
CA GLU A 115 -1.97 -5.89 -9.32
C GLU A 115 -2.31 -5.35 -7.93
N GLY A 116 -2.26 -6.20 -6.90
CA GLY A 116 -2.32 -5.86 -5.48
C GLY A 116 -3.01 -4.53 -5.12
N ILE A 117 -2.21 -3.57 -4.64
CA ILE A 117 -2.70 -2.23 -4.30
C ILE A 117 -3.06 -1.42 -5.56
N ALA A 118 -2.31 -1.59 -6.64
CA ALA A 118 -2.46 -0.82 -7.89
C ALA A 118 -3.90 -0.86 -8.43
N ARG A 119 -4.58 -2.00 -8.32
CA ARG A 119 -5.95 -2.17 -8.81
C ARG A 119 -6.97 -1.22 -8.17
N ASN A 120 -6.69 -0.75 -6.97
CA ASN A 120 -7.58 0.11 -6.18
C ASN A 120 -7.10 1.57 -6.13
N ILE A 121 -6.20 1.95 -7.03
CA ILE A 121 -5.80 3.35 -7.22
C ILE A 121 -6.68 3.96 -8.31
N SER A 122 -7.29 5.11 -8.03
CA SER A 122 -8.15 5.81 -8.98
C SER A 122 -8.07 7.33 -8.86
N THR A 123 -8.40 8.00 -9.96
CA THR A 123 -8.52 9.46 -10.04
C THR A 123 -9.99 9.89 -10.02
N SER A 124 -10.32 10.90 -9.23
CA SER A 124 -11.66 11.48 -9.19
C SER A 124 -11.94 12.36 -10.42
N GLN A 125 -13.21 12.71 -10.62
CA GLN A 125 -13.55 13.81 -11.52
C GLN A 125 -13.03 15.16 -10.96
N PRO A 126 -12.73 16.15 -11.82
CA PRO A 126 -12.38 17.49 -11.37
C PRO A 126 -13.52 18.18 -10.64
N VAL A 127 -13.22 18.78 -9.50
CA VAL A 127 -14.14 19.63 -8.75
C VAL A 127 -13.65 21.07 -8.86
N VAL A 128 -14.50 21.94 -9.44
CA VAL A 128 -14.24 23.38 -9.56
C VAL A 128 -14.97 24.12 -8.44
N THR A 129 -14.22 24.83 -7.60
CA THR A 129 -14.76 25.66 -6.52
C THR A 129 -14.21 27.07 -6.64
N GLY A 130 -15.02 27.97 -7.21
CA GLY A 130 -14.57 29.31 -7.60
C GLY A 130 -13.41 29.23 -8.59
N LYS A 131 -12.26 29.79 -8.20
CA LYS A 131 -11.01 29.78 -8.99
C LYS A 131 -10.15 28.52 -8.84
N ARG A 132 -10.54 27.58 -7.97
CA ARG A 132 -9.74 26.39 -7.66
C ARG A 132 -10.28 25.17 -8.40
N VAL A 133 -9.40 24.43 -9.06
CA VAL A 133 -9.67 23.08 -9.56
C VAL A 133 -8.98 22.08 -8.65
N THR A 134 -9.70 21.07 -8.19
CA THR A 134 -9.13 19.97 -7.39
C THR A 134 -9.45 18.64 -8.07
N VAL A 135 -8.44 17.79 -8.19
CA VAL A 135 -8.58 16.40 -8.62
C VAL A 135 -7.86 15.53 -7.59
N THR A 136 -8.49 14.45 -7.16
CA THR A 136 -7.96 13.59 -6.10
C THR A 136 -7.56 12.24 -6.67
N VAL A 137 -6.32 11.83 -6.43
CA VAL A 137 -5.87 10.45 -6.66
C VAL A 137 -5.92 9.70 -5.34
N THR A 138 -6.63 8.58 -5.30
CA THR A 138 -6.86 7.82 -4.07
C THR A 138 -6.41 6.39 -4.25
N ALA A 139 -5.69 5.84 -3.27
CA ALA A 139 -5.47 4.41 -3.11
C ALA A 139 -6.38 3.91 -1.98
N ARG A 140 -7.11 2.82 -2.20
CA ARG A 140 -8.03 2.24 -1.20
C ARG A 140 -7.72 0.76 -0.97
N GLY A 141 -7.92 0.30 0.26
CA GLY A 141 -7.76 -1.10 0.59
C GLY A 141 -7.13 -1.31 1.97
N PRO A 142 -7.05 -2.57 2.42
CA PRO A 142 -6.41 -2.90 3.68
C PRO A 142 -4.92 -2.58 3.63
N MET A 143 -4.40 -2.03 4.73
CA MET A 143 -2.97 -1.75 4.94
C MET A 143 -2.32 -0.81 3.90
N VAL A 144 -3.10 -0.02 3.16
CA VAL A 144 -2.58 0.90 2.13
C VAL A 144 -1.72 2.00 2.75
N VAL A 145 -2.09 2.50 3.92
CA VAL A 145 -1.32 3.54 4.63
C VAL A 145 0.01 2.98 5.09
N GLU A 146 -0.01 1.82 5.74
CA GLU A 146 1.17 1.11 6.21
C GLU A 146 2.08 0.70 5.04
N ALA A 147 1.51 0.36 3.89
CA ALA A 147 2.30 0.11 2.69
C ALA A 147 2.98 1.37 2.17
N GLU A 148 2.31 2.52 2.21
CA GLU A 148 2.86 3.82 1.77
C GLU A 148 3.97 4.32 2.69
N VAL A 149 3.73 4.33 4.01
CA VAL A 149 4.61 4.99 4.99
C VAL A 149 5.54 4.02 5.74
N GLY A 150 5.28 2.73 5.65
CA GLY A 150 5.98 1.69 6.41
C GLY A 150 5.32 1.40 7.76
N THR A 151 5.89 0.45 8.47
CA THR A 151 5.42 0.08 9.82
C THR A 151 6.54 -0.52 10.65
N VAL A 152 6.40 -0.42 11.98
CA VAL A 152 7.32 -1.02 12.95
C VAL A 152 6.56 -2.08 13.73
N TYR A 153 6.99 -3.32 13.57
CA TYR A 153 6.44 -4.46 14.29
C TYR A 153 7.17 -4.69 15.61
N SER A 154 6.56 -5.50 16.49
CA SER A 154 7.19 -5.86 17.75
C SER A 154 8.56 -6.51 17.54
N GLY A 155 9.49 -6.28 18.48
CA GLY A 155 10.87 -6.71 18.33
C GLY A 155 11.70 -5.83 17.39
N ASN A 156 11.24 -4.60 17.11
CA ASN A 156 11.89 -3.61 16.25
C ASN A 156 12.11 -4.10 14.81
N LEU A 157 11.19 -4.92 14.31
CA LEU A 157 11.18 -5.36 12.92
C LEU A 157 10.56 -4.27 12.07
N ILE A 158 11.37 -3.62 11.26
CA ILE A 158 10.95 -2.52 10.40
C ILE A 158 10.50 -3.08 9.05
N ALA A 159 9.40 -2.55 8.52
CA ALA A 159 9.01 -2.69 7.13
C ALA A 159 8.98 -1.29 6.51
N ASP A 160 9.84 -1.09 5.51
CA ASP A 160 10.00 0.20 4.85
C ASP A 160 8.76 0.55 4.02
N GLY A 161 8.43 1.83 3.99
CA GLY A 161 7.37 2.38 3.14
C GLY A 161 7.74 2.26 1.67
N ALA A 162 6.78 1.85 0.83
CA ALA A 162 6.94 1.85 -0.61
C ALA A 162 6.92 3.28 -1.19
N HIS A 163 6.28 4.22 -0.48
CA HIS A 163 6.11 5.61 -0.87
C HIS A 163 5.59 5.78 -2.30
N PHE A 164 4.68 4.91 -2.73
CA PHE A 164 4.26 4.81 -4.13
C PHE A 164 3.43 6.02 -4.57
N MET A 165 2.60 6.59 -3.68
CA MET A 165 1.84 7.81 -3.97
C MET A 165 2.76 9.03 -3.99
N ALA A 166 3.59 9.19 -2.95
CA ALA A 166 4.51 10.33 -2.84
C ALA A 166 5.52 10.37 -4.00
N ARG A 167 6.10 9.22 -4.34
CA ARG A 167 7.06 9.10 -5.45
C ARG A 167 6.39 9.31 -6.81
N ALA A 168 5.15 8.85 -6.99
CA ALA A 168 4.42 9.11 -8.22
C ALA A 168 4.14 10.60 -8.44
N ALA A 169 3.70 11.30 -7.40
CA ALA A 169 3.50 12.75 -7.46
C ALA A 169 4.80 13.49 -7.78
N ALA A 170 5.91 13.12 -7.11
CA ALA A 170 7.23 13.70 -7.37
C ALA A 170 7.72 13.42 -8.81
N ALA A 171 7.55 12.20 -9.31
CA ALA A 171 7.97 11.83 -10.65
C ALA A 171 7.20 12.58 -11.75
N VAL A 172 5.89 12.81 -11.56
CA VAL A 172 5.10 13.63 -12.50
C VAL A 172 5.48 15.10 -12.40
N ALA A 173 5.73 15.62 -11.20
CA ALA A 173 6.17 16.99 -10.99
C ALA A 173 7.54 17.27 -11.66
N ALA A 174 8.48 16.32 -11.60
CA ALA A 174 9.82 16.49 -12.19
C ALA A 174 9.86 16.43 -13.73
N ARG A 175 8.79 15.99 -14.39
CA ARG A 175 8.69 15.95 -15.88
C ARG A 175 8.21 17.27 -16.48
N ARG A 176 7.96 18.28 -15.64
CA ARG A 176 7.42 19.60 -16.01
C ARG A 176 8.43 20.68 -15.72
#